data_AF-A0A645F323-F1
#
_entry.id   AF-A0A645F323-F1
#
_cell.length_a   1.000
_cell.length_b   1.000
_cell.length_c   1.000
_cell.angle_alpha   90.00
_cell.angle_beta   90.00
_cell.angle_gamma   90.00
#
_symmetry.space_group_name_H-M   'P 1'
#
loop_
_entity.id
_entity.type
_entity.pdbx_description
1 polymer ?
#
loop_
_entity_poly.entity_id
_entity_poly.type
_entity_poly.pdbx_seq_one_letter_code
_entity_poly.pdbx_strand_id
1 'polypeptide(L)'
;MLIITLFGLGGLFLGIIPLSAVFPILFYVGIVVAKQAATETPAVEIPAVFVSLFPWIANWALTLLNNTLSAAGTNAATVGLAAFQKAGVYHQGLVALGSGAPISSIIWGCLVVFAIKSESTNAIITAMTGAVLTYTGVIHSTSVGWGLQPGITVGYLLIAAVFAYKYLMDKKGTVTNGPKAPDQTA
;
A
#
# COMPACT_ATOMS: atom_id res chain seq x y z
N MET A 1 -7.37 -26.92 -1.46
CA MET A 1 -6.93 -26.19 -2.69
C MET A 1 -6.16 -27.09 -3.65
N LEU A 2 -5.17 -27.89 -3.19
CA LEU A 2 -4.38 -28.79 -4.05
C LEU A 2 -5.23 -29.74 -4.93
N ILE A 3 -6.22 -30.44 -4.35
CA ILE A 3 -7.09 -31.37 -5.10
C ILE A 3 -7.92 -30.62 -6.16
N ILE A 4 -8.46 -29.45 -5.84
CA ILE A 4 -9.29 -28.66 -6.76
C ILE A 4 -8.46 -28.17 -7.96
N THR A 5 -7.22 -27.74 -7.73
CA THR A 5 -6.31 -27.30 -8.80
C THR A 5 -5.73 -28.46 -9.59
N LEU A 6 -5.42 -29.59 -8.94
CA LEU A 6 -4.84 -30.78 -9.58
C LEU A 6 -5.82 -31.48 -10.53
N PHE A 7 -7.11 -31.51 -10.18
CA PHE A 7 -8.15 -32.13 -11.00
C PHE A 7 -8.91 -31.13 -11.90
N GLY A 8 -8.43 -29.89 -12.02
CA GLY A 8 -9.05 -28.88 -12.89
C GLY A 8 -10.49 -28.49 -12.49
N LEU A 9 -10.92 -28.82 -11.27
CA LEU A 9 -12.29 -28.65 -10.80
C LEU A 9 -12.69 -27.17 -10.70
N GLY A 10 -11.72 -26.24 -10.71
CA GLY A 10 -12.00 -24.80 -10.77
C GLY A 10 -12.85 -24.42 -11.99
N GLY A 11 -12.55 -24.97 -13.17
CA GLY A 11 -13.32 -24.73 -14.39
C GLY A 11 -14.73 -25.32 -14.33
N LEU A 12 -14.87 -26.49 -13.71
CA LEU A 12 -16.17 -27.13 -13.45
C LEU A 12 -17.05 -26.25 -12.55
N PHE A 13 -16.49 -25.71 -11.46
CA PHE A 13 -17.23 -24.82 -10.56
C PHE A 13 -17.61 -23.49 -11.21
N LEU A 14 -16.75 -22.92 -12.06
CA LEU A 14 -17.06 -21.71 -12.87
C LEU A 14 -18.18 -21.95 -13.90
N GLY A 15 -18.32 -23.17 -14.41
CA GLY A 15 -19.41 -23.53 -15.34
C GLY A 15 -20.74 -23.80 -14.64
N ILE A 16 -20.71 -24.28 -13.39
CA ILE A 16 -21.91 -24.62 -12.61
C ILE A 16 -22.45 -23.41 -11.84
N ILE A 17 -21.57 -22.57 -11.27
CA ILE A 17 -21.98 -21.40 -10.49
C ILE A 17 -22.30 -20.25 -11.45
N PRO A 18 -23.54 -19.73 -11.46
CA PRO A 18 -23.88 -18.58 -12.30
C PRO A 18 -23.04 -17.37 -11.90
N LEU A 19 -22.50 -16.64 -12.89
CA LEU A 19 -21.76 -15.39 -12.64
C LEU A 19 -22.60 -14.37 -11.86
N SER A 20 -23.92 -14.37 -12.04
CA SER A 20 -24.85 -13.52 -11.30
C SER A 20 -24.87 -13.80 -9.79
N ALA A 21 -24.59 -15.03 -9.36
CA ALA A 21 -24.54 -15.41 -7.94
C ALA A 21 -23.23 -14.97 -7.26
N VAL A 22 -22.16 -14.74 -8.04
CA VAL A 22 -20.86 -14.33 -7.50
C VAL A 22 -20.90 -12.90 -6.97
N PHE A 23 -21.64 -11.98 -7.63
CA PHE A 23 -21.66 -10.57 -7.22
C PHE A 23 -22.17 -10.38 -5.78
N PRO A 24 -23.37 -10.86 -5.38
CA PRO A 24 -23.84 -10.67 -4.00
C PRO A 24 -22.91 -11.27 -2.94
N ILE A 25 -22.25 -12.40 -3.25
CA ILE A 25 -21.28 -13.05 -2.35
C ILE A 25 -20.06 -12.13 -2.16
N LEU A 26 -19.50 -11.61 -3.24
CA LEU A 26 -18.35 -10.69 -3.17
C LEU A 26 -18.69 -9.41 -2.42
N PHE A 27 -19.88 -8.84 -2.64
CA PHE A 27 -20.34 -7.67 -1.88
C PHE A 27 -20.48 -7.98 -0.38
N TYR A 28 -21.11 -9.10 -0.03
CA TYR A 28 -21.27 -9.50 1.37
C TYR A 28 -19.93 -9.72 2.06
N VAL A 29 -19.04 -10.50 1.45
CA VAL A 29 -17.70 -10.76 2.00
C VAL A 29 -16.90 -9.46 2.12
N GLY A 30 -16.96 -8.59 1.11
CA GLY A 30 -16.30 -7.28 1.15
C GLY A 30 -16.78 -6.42 2.33
N ILE A 31 -18.09 -6.34 2.57
CA ILE A 31 -18.67 -5.59 3.70
C ILE A 31 -18.26 -6.19 5.04
N VAL A 32 -18.32 -7.52 5.18
CA VAL A 32 -17.96 -8.21 6.42
C VAL A 32 -16.47 -8.03 6.73
N VAL A 33 -15.59 -8.18 5.75
CA VAL A 33 -14.14 -7.98 5.93
C VAL A 33 -13.82 -6.53 6.22
N ALA A 34 -14.46 -5.57 5.54
CA ALA A 34 -14.26 -4.14 5.82
C ALA A 34 -14.71 -3.77 7.24
N LYS A 35 -15.86 -4.30 7.68
CA LYS A 35 -16.32 -4.14 9.06
C LYS A 35 -15.30 -4.72 10.05
N GLN A 36 -14.85 -5.96 9.85
CA GLN A 36 -13.87 -6.60 10.71
C GLN A 36 -12.56 -5.81 10.77
N ALA A 37 -12.05 -5.37 9.63
CA ALA A 37 -10.85 -4.53 9.58
C ALA A 37 -11.02 -3.24 10.41
N ALA A 38 -12.20 -2.60 10.36
CA ALA A 38 -12.46 -1.39 11.13
C ALA A 38 -12.74 -1.65 12.62
N THR A 39 -13.34 -2.78 12.99
CA THR A 39 -13.70 -3.07 14.39
C THR A 39 -12.58 -3.71 15.18
N GLU A 40 -11.72 -4.50 14.52
CA GLU A 40 -10.57 -5.17 15.17
C GLU A 40 -9.33 -4.25 15.23
N THR A 41 -9.31 -3.16 14.45
CA THR A 41 -8.23 -2.16 14.52
C THR A 41 -8.49 -1.20 15.70
N PRO A 42 -7.48 -0.91 16.53
CA PRO A 42 -7.59 0.12 17.56
C PRO A 42 -8.07 1.45 16.96
N ALA A 43 -8.99 2.14 17.65
CA ALA A 43 -9.65 3.33 17.11
C ALA A 43 -8.67 4.43 16.64
N VAL A 44 -7.51 4.55 17.30
CA VAL A 44 -6.46 5.52 16.96
C VAL A 44 -5.72 5.16 15.67
N GLU A 45 -5.69 3.89 15.26
CA GLU A 45 -4.96 3.36 14.09
C GLU A 45 -5.83 3.27 12.83
N ILE A 46 -7.13 3.54 12.93
CA ILE A 46 -8.08 3.51 11.80
C ILE A 46 -7.62 4.29 10.55
N PRO A 47 -6.96 5.47 10.65
CA PRO A 47 -6.43 6.14 9.47
C PRO A 47 -5.46 5.29 8.64
N ALA A 48 -4.71 4.38 9.28
CA ALA A 48 -3.78 3.48 8.58
C ALA A 48 -4.50 2.50 7.65
N VAL A 49 -5.71 2.06 8.02
CA VAL A 49 -6.56 1.20 7.18
C VAL A 49 -6.87 1.90 5.86
N PHE A 50 -7.31 3.16 5.92
CA PHE A 50 -7.64 3.95 4.72
C PHE A 50 -6.41 4.25 3.86
N VAL A 51 -5.28 4.61 4.48
CA VAL A 51 -4.03 4.87 3.74
C VAL A 51 -3.56 3.60 3.01
N SER A 52 -3.73 2.43 3.62
CA SER A 52 -3.37 1.14 3.02
C SER A 52 -4.21 0.79 1.78
N LEU A 53 -5.34 1.45 1.55
CA LEU A 53 -6.17 1.22 0.36
C LEU A 53 -5.63 1.92 -0.89
N PHE A 54 -4.81 2.98 -0.77
CA PHE A 54 -4.38 3.77 -1.93
C PHE A 54 -3.65 2.96 -3.01
N PRO A 55 -2.68 2.08 -2.69
CA PRO A 55 -2.03 1.26 -3.71
C PRO A 55 -3.00 0.32 -4.44
N TRP A 56 -3.98 -0.23 -3.71
CA TRP A 56 -5.01 -1.10 -4.30
C TRP A 56 -5.94 -0.35 -5.24
N ILE A 57 -6.37 0.86 -4.85
CA ILE A 57 -7.21 1.71 -5.70
C ILE A 57 -6.45 2.09 -6.99
N ALA A 58 -5.17 2.44 -6.87
CA ALA A 58 -4.33 2.74 -8.04
C ALA A 58 -4.13 1.52 -8.95
N ASN A 59 -3.89 0.34 -8.37
CA ASN A 59 -3.77 -0.90 -9.13
C ASN A 59 -5.07 -1.26 -9.86
N TRP A 60 -6.21 -1.11 -9.20
CA TRP A 60 -7.52 -1.33 -9.81
C TRP A 60 -7.77 -0.35 -10.97
N ALA A 61 -7.52 0.94 -10.75
CA ALA A 61 -7.68 1.96 -11.79
C ALA A 61 -6.76 1.73 -13.00
N LEU A 62 -5.50 1.35 -12.75
CA LEU A 62 -4.53 0.99 -13.79
C LEU A 62 -4.99 -0.24 -14.58
N THR A 63 -5.49 -1.27 -13.88
CA THR A 63 -6.02 -2.49 -14.52
C THR A 63 -7.23 -2.18 -15.38
N LEU A 64 -8.17 -1.38 -14.86
CA LEU A 64 -9.35 -0.94 -15.61
C LEU A 64 -8.94 -0.19 -16.87
N LEU A 65 -8.04 0.80 -16.75
CA LEU A 65 -7.52 1.56 -17.88
C LEU A 65 -6.90 0.65 -18.94
N ASN A 66 -6.00 -0.25 -18.54
CA ASN A 66 -5.33 -1.17 -19.46
C ASN A 66 -6.30 -2.11 -20.17
N ASN A 67 -7.29 -2.64 -19.45
CA ASN A 67 -8.31 -3.50 -20.03
C ASN A 67 -9.18 -2.74 -21.04
N THR A 68 -9.56 -1.49 -20.73
CA THR A 68 -10.31 -0.64 -21.66
C THR A 68 -9.51 -0.33 -22.94
N LEU A 69 -8.22 0.01 -22.80
CA LEU A 69 -7.36 0.26 -23.95
C LEU A 69 -7.19 -1.00 -24.80
N SER A 70 -6.97 -2.15 -24.16
CA SER A 70 -6.86 -3.44 -24.84
C SER A 70 -8.14 -3.81 -25.59
N ALA A 71 -9.32 -3.56 -25.00
CA ALA A 71 -10.60 -3.79 -25.65
C ALA A 71 -10.81 -2.85 -26.87
N ALA A 72 -10.23 -1.66 -26.83
CA ALA A 72 -10.21 -0.72 -27.96
C ALA A 72 -9.10 -1.02 -29.00
N GLY A 73 -8.35 -2.12 -28.86
CA GLY A 73 -7.28 -2.50 -29.78
C GLY A 73 -6.04 -1.61 -29.70
N THR A 74 -5.84 -0.89 -28.59
CA THR A 74 -4.70 -0.01 -28.36
C THR A 74 -4.04 -0.30 -27.01
N ASN A 75 -3.03 0.49 -26.64
CA ASN A 75 -2.36 0.39 -25.35
C ASN A 75 -1.85 1.77 -24.91
N ALA A 76 -1.36 1.84 -23.67
CA ALA A 76 -0.90 3.10 -23.08
C ALA A 76 0.28 3.74 -23.85
N ALA A 77 1.17 2.94 -24.44
CA ALA A 77 2.28 3.45 -25.22
C ALA A 77 1.81 4.10 -26.53
N THR A 78 0.83 3.48 -27.21
CA THR A 78 0.25 4.01 -28.45
C THR A 78 -0.54 5.31 -28.22
N VAL A 79 -1.29 5.41 -27.12
CA VAL A 79 -2.02 6.64 -26.76
C VAL A 79 -1.07 7.77 -26.37
N GLY A 80 0.01 7.44 -25.66
CA GLY A 80 1.03 8.39 -25.23
C GLY A 80 0.66 9.18 -23.96
N LEU A 81 1.68 9.51 -23.16
CA LEU A 81 1.51 10.19 -21.86
C LEU A 81 0.91 11.59 -21.98
N ALA A 82 1.21 12.34 -23.03
CA ALA A 82 0.67 13.69 -23.23
C ALA A 82 -0.85 13.69 -23.43
N ALA A 83 -1.38 12.70 -24.16
CA ALA A 83 -2.81 12.55 -24.36
C ALA A 83 -3.52 12.19 -23.05
N PHE A 84 -2.95 11.27 -22.26
CA PHE A 84 -3.47 10.95 -20.94
C PHE A 84 -3.50 12.17 -20.01
N GLN A 85 -2.40 12.93 -19.95
CA GLN A 85 -2.33 14.12 -19.11
C GLN A 85 -3.35 15.19 -19.52
N LYS A 86 -3.53 15.41 -20.83
CA LYS A 86 -4.55 16.33 -21.36
C LYS A 86 -5.98 15.90 -20.98
N ALA A 87 -6.21 14.59 -20.87
CA ALA A 87 -7.48 14.02 -20.42
C ALA A 87 -7.62 13.91 -18.89
N GLY A 88 -6.63 14.37 -18.11
CA GLY A 88 -6.63 14.27 -16.65
C GLY A 88 -6.26 12.89 -16.10
N VAL A 89 -5.71 12.00 -16.92
CA VAL A 89 -5.27 10.66 -16.52
C VAL A 89 -3.77 10.67 -16.25
N TYR A 90 -3.37 10.52 -14.99
CA TYR A 90 -1.95 10.46 -14.60
C TYR A 90 -1.41 9.03 -14.66
N HIS A 91 -1.25 8.50 -15.88
CA HIS A 91 -0.86 7.10 -16.11
C HIS A 91 0.42 6.70 -15.36
N GLN A 92 1.48 7.51 -15.41
CA GLN A 92 2.75 7.20 -14.72
C GLN A 92 2.58 7.12 -13.19
N GLY A 93 1.73 7.99 -12.62
CA GLY A 93 1.41 7.96 -11.19
C GLY A 93 0.63 6.70 -10.81
N LEU A 94 -0.31 6.27 -11.66
CA LEU A 94 -1.05 5.01 -11.47
C LEU A 94 -0.13 3.79 -11.54
N VAL A 95 0.81 3.77 -12.51
CA VAL A 95 1.83 2.71 -12.60
C VAL A 95 2.70 2.70 -11.34
N ALA A 96 3.22 3.86 -10.94
CA ALA A 96 4.06 3.97 -9.76
C ALA A 96 3.32 3.57 -8.47
N LEU A 97 2.09 4.01 -8.25
CA LEU A 97 1.36 3.73 -7.02
C LEU A 97 0.74 2.32 -6.98
N GLY A 98 0.27 1.82 -8.12
CA GLY A 98 -0.40 0.52 -8.23
C GLY A 98 0.54 -0.68 -8.31
N SER A 99 1.77 -0.48 -8.80
CA SER A 99 2.73 -1.57 -8.91
C SER A 99 3.22 -2.03 -7.53
N GLY A 100 3.06 -3.33 -7.23
CA GLY A 100 3.40 -3.89 -5.92
C GLY A 100 2.40 -3.57 -4.82
N ALA A 101 1.14 -3.24 -5.16
CA ALA A 101 0.10 -2.80 -4.23
C ALA A 101 0.03 -3.56 -2.90
N PRO A 102 0.06 -4.91 -2.83
CA PRO A 102 -0.03 -5.62 -1.55
C PRO A 102 1.08 -5.23 -0.58
N ILE A 103 2.33 -5.19 -1.05
CA ILE A 103 3.50 -4.89 -0.22
C ILE A 103 3.55 -3.40 0.09
N SER A 104 3.28 -2.54 -0.91
CA SER A 104 3.23 -1.08 -0.72
C SER A 104 2.21 -0.69 0.35
N SER A 105 1.02 -1.31 0.34
CA SER A 105 -0.04 -1.09 1.32
C SER A 105 0.41 -1.43 2.74
N ILE A 106 1.12 -2.55 2.92
CA ILE A 106 1.65 -2.96 4.22
C ILE A 106 2.68 -1.93 4.72
N ILE A 107 3.62 -1.52 3.87
CA ILE A 107 4.64 -0.53 4.22
C ILE A 107 3.98 0.79 4.65
N TRP A 108 3.00 1.27 3.90
CA TRP A 108 2.29 2.52 4.21
C TRP A 108 1.48 2.40 5.49
N GLY A 109 0.76 1.31 5.69
CA GLY A 109 0.03 1.03 6.93
C GLY A 109 0.94 1.03 8.15
N CYS A 110 2.08 0.31 8.07
CA CYS A 110 3.08 0.28 9.13
C CYS A 110 3.66 1.68 9.43
N LEU A 111 4.01 2.46 8.41
CA LEU A 111 4.53 3.81 8.60
C LEU A 111 3.53 4.71 9.33
N VAL A 112 2.24 4.63 8.96
CA VAL A 112 1.19 5.39 9.63
C VAL A 112 1.00 4.95 11.08
N VAL A 113 0.94 3.64 11.34
CA VAL A 113 0.81 3.11 12.72
C VAL A 113 2.00 3.53 13.57
N PHE A 114 3.24 3.40 13.07
CA PHE A 114 4.43 3.81 13.82
C PHE A 114 4.52 5.32 14.01
N ALA A 115 3.99 6.12 13.08
CA ALA A 115 3.82 7.56 13.27
C ALA A 115 2.86 7.87 14.42
N ILE A 116 1.68 7.24 14.42
CA ILE A 116 0.63 7.41 15.43
C ILE A 116 1.14 7.02 16.82
N LYS A 117 1.78 5.85 16.94
CA LYS A 117 2.33 5.33 18.19
C LYS A 117 3.66 5.96 18.60
N SER A 118 4.19 6.89 17.78
CA SER A 118 5.49 7.53 17.99
C SER A 118 6.70 6.57 18.07
N GLU A 119 6.57 5.37 17.49
CA GLU A 119 7.61 4.32 17.47
C GLU A 119 8.65 4.58 16.37
N SER A 120 9.54 5.55 16.62
CA SER A 120 10.40 6.11 15.57
C SER A 120 11.41 5.10 15.01
N THR A 121 11.94 4.20 15.85
CA THR A 121 12.86 3.13 15.39
C THR A 121 12.19 2.20 14.37
N ASN A 122 10.96 1.76 14.67
CA ASN A 122 10.21 0.88 13.78
C ASN A 122 9.87 1.59 12.47
N ALA A 123 9.48 2.87 12.55
CA ALA A 123 9.23 3.70 11.38
C ALA A 123 10.46 3.86 10.47
N ILE A 124 11.66 4.07 11.05
CA ILE A 124 12.92 4.14 10.29
C ILE A 124 13.19 2.81 9.57
N ILE A 125 13.10 1.68 10.28
CA ILE A 125 13.35 0.35 9.70
C ILE A 125 12.37 0.08 8.56
N THR A 126 11.08 0.38 8.74
CA THR A 126 10.06 0.22 7.70
C THR A 126 10.31 1.13 6.52
N ALA A 127 10.68 2.39 6.73
CA ALA A 127 10.98 3.33 5.65
C ALA A 127 12.23 2.88 4.85
N MET A 128 13.28 2.43 5.54
CA MET A 128 14.47 1.87 4.89
C MET A 128 14.15 0.60 4.11
N THR A 129 13.29 -0.27 4.65
CA THR A 129 12.81 -1.46 3.95
C THR A 129 12.03 -1.06 2.69
N GLY A 130 11.13 -0.08 2.78
CA GLY A 130 10.42 0.49 1.64
C GLY A 130 11.36 1.06 0.58
N ALA A 131 12.43 1.75 0.99
CA ALA A 131 13.46 2.28 0.09
C ALA A 131 14.17 1.14 -0.67
N VAL A 132 14.60 0.09 0.02
CA VAL A 132 15.26 -1.07 -0.60
C VAL A 132 14.32 -1.76 -1.59
N LEU A 133 13.08 -2.04 -1.19
CA LEU A 133 12.09 -2.70 -2.05
C LEU A 133 11.74 -1.86 -3.28
N THR A 134 11.70 -0.53 -3.13
CA THR A 134 11.49 0.40 -4.25
C THR A 134 12.70 0.43 -5.19
N TYR A 135 13.91 0.43 -4.63
CA TYR A 135 15.15 0.43 -5.39
C TYR A 135 15.31 -0.84 -6.22
N THR A 136 14.93 -1.99 -5.67
CA THR A 136 14.93 -3.29 -6.36
C THR A 136 13.71 -3.48 -7.29
N GLY A 137 12.76 -2.54 -7.29
CA GLY A 137 11.53 -2.61 -8.08
C GLY A 137 10.53 -3.67 -7.63
N VAL A 138 10.65 -4.20 -6.41
CA VAL A 138 9.64 -5.10 -5.82
C VAL A 138 8.33 -4.34 -5.58
N ILE A 139 8.43 -3.05 -5.26
CA ILE A 139 7.31 -2.12 -5.19
C ILE A 139 7.54 -0.91 -6.10
N HIS A 140 6.45 -0.27 -6.51
CA HIS A 140 6.42 0.93 -7.35
C HIS A 140 7.04 0.81 -8.76
N SER A 141 7.31 -0.42 -9.22
CA SER A 141 7.86 -0.73 -10.54
C SER A 141 7.14 -1.93 -11.16
N THR A 142 7.03 -1.95 -12.49
CA THR A 142 6.44 -3.07 -13.26
C THR A 142 7.38 -4.26 -13.41
N SER A 143 8.65 -4.12 -13.00
CA SER A 143 9.68 -5.15 -13.09
C SER A 143 10.65 -5.07 -11.91
N VAL A 144 11.38 -6.16 -11.68
CA VAL A 144 12.42 -6.28 -10.66
C VAL A 144 13.79 -6.05 -11.29
N GLY A 145 14.61 -5.24 -10.65
CA GLY A 145 15.92 -4.83 -11.15
C GLY A 145 16.55 -3.77 -10.24
N TRP A 146 17.75 -3.30 -10.55
CA TRP A 146 18.45 -2.34 -9.70
C TRP A 146 18.23 -0.89 -10.17
N GLY A 147 17.81 -0.01 -9.27
CA GLY A 147 17.70 1.43 -9.54
C GLY A 147 16.52 1.84 -10.40
N LEU A 148 15.41 1.09 -10.36
CA LEU A 148 14.26 1.31 -11.25
C LEU A 148 13.42 2.54 -10.89
N GLN A 149 13.28 2.87 -9.59
CA GLN A 149 12.57 4.07 -9.15
C GLN A 149 13.38 4.92 -8.17
N PRO A 150 14.40 5.67 -8.65
CA PRO A 150 15.26 6.47 -7.79
C PRO A 150 14.49 7.60 -7.09
N GLY A 151 13.55 8.25 -7.76
CA GLY A 151 12.75 9.34 -7.17
C GLY A 151 11.91 8.88 -5.97
N ILE A 152 11.23 7.74 -6.10
CA ILE A 152 10.40 7.17 -5.03
C ILE A 152 11.28 6.58 -3.92
N THR A 153 12.42 5.98 -4.28
CA THR A 153 13.43 5.51 -3.32
C THR A 153 13.91 6.65 -2.41
N VAL A 154 14.25 7.81 -3.00
CA VAL A 154 14.60 9.01 -2.24
C VAL A 154 13.44 9.46 -1.34
N GLY A 155 12.20 9.35 -1.79
CA GLY A 155 11.02 9.61 -0.96
C GLY A 155 10.99 8.78 0.34
N TYR A 156 11.21 7.47 0.25
CA TYR A 156 11.30 6.61 1.43
C TYR A 156 12.52 6.94 2.33
N LEU A 157 13.66 7.29 1.74
CA LEU A 157 14.83 7.74 2.50
C LEU A 157 14.57 9.06 3.24
N LEU A 158 13.82 9.98 2.65
CA LEU A 158 13.39 11.22 3.30
C LEU A 158 12.45 10.94 4.48
N ILE A 159 11.50 10.00 4.31
CA ILE A 159 10.66 9.55 5.42
C ILE A 159 11.51 8.96 6.55
N ALA A 160 12.48 8.10 6.24
CA ALA A 160 13.42 7.56 7.23
C ALA A 160 14.20 8.69 7.94
N ALA A 161 14.67 9.69 7.21
CA ALA A 161 15.38 10.84 7.77
C ALA A 161 14.51 11.67 8.73
N VAL A 162 13.23 11.88 8.40
CA VAL A 162 12.27 12.58 9.27
C VAL A 162 12.07 11.82 10.59
N PHE A 163 11.89 10.50 10.55
CA PHE A 163 11.77 9.70 11.77
C PHE A 163 13.09 9.61 12.56
N ALA A 164 14.23 9.59 11.88
CA ALA A 164 15.54 9.66 12.52
C ALA A 164 15.73 11.00 13.26
N TYR A 165 15.33 12.10 12.64
CA TYR A 165 15.35 13.42 13.27
C TYR A 165 14.45 13.45 14.51
N LYS A 166 13.20 12.97 14.40
CA LYS A 166 12.28 12.84 15.55
C LYS A 166 12.89 12.00 16.68
N TYR A 167 13.47 10.84 16.35
CA TYR A 167 14.12 9.97 17.33
C TYR A 167 15.23 10.69 18.12
N LEU A 168 16.05 11.49 17.45
CA LEU A 168 17.10 12.29 18.09
C LEU A 168 16.53 13.39 18.99
N MET A 169 15.44 14.04 18.59
CA MET A 169 14.75 15.05 19.41
C MET A 169 14.14 14.45 20.68
N ASP A 170 13.46 13.30 20.56
CA ASP A 170 12.84 12.62 21.69
C ASP A 170 13.90 12.16 22.72
N LYS A 171 15.05 11.69 22.24
CA LYS A 171 16.19 11.34 23.10
C LYS A 171 16.79 12.56 23.79
N LYS A 172 16.88 13.70 23.11
CA LYS A 172 17.37 14.95 23.71
C LYS A 172 16.39 15.48 24.77
N GLY A 173 15.08 15.43 24.51
CA GLY A 173 14.03 15.85 25.43
C GLY A 173 13.93 15.01 26.70
N THR A 174 14.19 13.70 26.61
CA THR A 174 14.26 12.79 27.77
C THR A 174 15.52 13.00 28.61
N VAL A 175 16.65 13.36 27.98
CA VAL A 175 17.90 13.70 28.69
C VAL A 175 17.79 15.05 29.42
N THR A 176 17.07 16.03 28.86
CA THR A 176 16.89 17.35 29.50
C THR A 176 15.85 17.36 30.61
N ASN A 177 14.81 16.52 30.53
CA ASN A 177 13.77 16.40 31.55
C ASN A 177 14.05 15.20 32.47
N GLY A 178 15.13 15.27 33.26
CA GLY A 178 15.52 14.22 34.21
C GLY A 178 14.36 13.64 35.03
N PRO A 179 14.52 12.45 35.63
CA PRO A 179 13.41 11.65 36.18
C PRO A 179 12.44 12.51 36.97
N LYS A 180 11.17 12.53 36.56
CA LYS A 180 10.12 13.21 37.32
C LYS A 180 10.13 12.63 38.74
N ALA A 181 10.34 13.48 39.73
CA ALA A 181 10.32 13.08 41.12
C ALA A 181 9.01 12.32 41.41
N PRO A 182 9.06 11.24 42.22
CA PRO A 182 7.86 10.49 42.56
C PRO A 182 6.82 11.45 43.14
N ASP A 183 5.60 11.30 42.65
CA ASP A 183 4.43 12.05 43.13
C ASP A 183 4.37 11.96 44.65
N GLN A 184 4.60 13.10 45.33
CA GLN A 184 4.57 13.19 46.78
C GLN A 184 3.16 13.40 47.33
N THR A 185 2.12 13.35 46.49
CA THR A 185 0.73 13.42 46.93
C THR A 185 0.11 12.03 47.01
N ALA A 186 0.38 11.39 48.16
CA ALA A 186 -0.52 10.44 48.79
C ALA A 186 -1.86 11.10 49.16
#